data_AF-A0A1Z8ZZJ3-F1
#
_entry.id   AF-A0A1Z8ZZJ3-F1
#
_cell.length_a   1.000
_cell.length_b   1.000
_cell.length_c   1.000
_cell.angle_alpha   90.00
_cell.angle_beta   90.00
_cell.angle_gamma   90.00
#
_symmetry.space_group_name_H-M   'P 1'
#
loop_
_entity.id
_entity.type
_entity.pdbx_description
1 polymer ?
#
loop_
_entity_poly.entity_id
_entity_poly.type
_entity_poly.pdbx_seq_one_letter_code
_entity_poly.pdbx_strand_id
1 'polypeptide(L)'
;MKTYHNWLKKLRKRAQPSGTLSQWAELLSQKNEGSAELWREYLQAILDEEERPSLDFILNLDLIAAPAKEESANDEQISLW
;
A
#
# COMPACT_ATOMS: atom_id res chain seq x y z
N MET A 1 12.91 9.34 -16.57
CA MET A 1 11.84 8.65 -15.83
C MET A 1 12.35 7.44 -15.01
N LYS A 2 13.44 7.57 -14.24
CA LYS A 2 14.00 6.45 -13.43
C LYS A 2 13.28 6.26 -12.08
N THR A 3 12.66 7.32 -11.57
CA THR A 3 11.99 7.36 -10.26
C THR A 3 10.72 6.53 -10.22
N TYR A 4 9.84 6.65 -11.22
CA TYR A 4 8.59 5.88 -11.30
C TYR A 4 8.83 4.37 -11.42
N HIS A 5 9.71 3.94 -12.33
CA HIS A 5 10.09 2.53 -12.47
C HIS A 5 10.68 1.94 -11.18
N ASN A 6 11.52 2.71 -10.47
CA ASN A 6 12.06 2.26 -9.18
C ASN A 6 10.99 2.17 -8.09
N TRP A 7 10.03 3.11 -8.07
CA TRP A 7 8.89 3.06 -7.18
C TRP A 7 8.03 1.82 -7.46
N LEU A 8 7.69 1.57 -8.72
CA LEU A 8 6.88 0.42 -9.13
C LEU A 8 7.57 -0.91 -8.82
N LYS A 9 8.88 -0.99 -8.99
CA LYS A 9 9.69 -2.16 -8.59
C LYS A 9 9.67 -2.38 -7.08
N LYS A 10 9.70 -1.33 -6.27
CA LYS A 10 9.57 -1.42 -4.81
C LYS A 10 8.14 -1.82 -4.42
N LEU A 11 7.14 -1.24 -5.07
CA LEU A 11 5.74 -1.55 -4.83
C LEU A 11 5.43 -3.01 -5.15
N ARG A 12 5.86 -3.53 -6.31
CA ARG A 12 5.77 -4.97 -6.65
C ARG A 12 6.39 -5.85 -5.58
N LYS A 13 7.59 -5.50 -5.08
CA LYS A 13 8.24 -6.24 -3.98
C LYS A 13 7.41 -6.23 -2.69
N ARG A 14 6.78 -5.10 -2.35
CA ARG A 14 5.91 -4.98 -1.17
C ARG A 14 4.58 -5.67 -1.33
N ALA A 15 4.07 -5.79 -2.56
CA ALA A 15 2.84 -6.50 -2.91
C ALA A 15 3.04 -8.02 -3.12
N GLN A 16 4.28 -8.52 -3.08
CA GLN A 16 4.59 -9.96 -3.19
C GLN A 16 3.93 -10.84 -2.11
N PRO A 17 3.77 -10.42 -0.84
CA PRO A 17 3.06 -11.23 0.13
C PRO A 17 1.59 -11.38 -0.29
N SER A 18 1.14 -12.62 -0.38
CA SER A 18 -0.25 -12.93 -0.72
C SER A 18 -1.21 -12.23 0.25
N GLY A 19 -2.12 -11.42 -0.29
CA GLY A 19 -3.12 -10.68 0.49
C GLY A 19 -2.81 -9.20 0.72
N THR A 20 -1.56 -8.75 0.54
CA THR A 20 -1.20 -7.33 0.71
C THR A 20 -1.94 -6.42 -0.26
N LEU A 21 -2.12 -6.87 -1.50
CA LEU A 21 -2.88 -6.16 -2.54
C LEU A 21 -4.36 -5.97 -2.14
N SER A 22 -4.98 -7.00 -1.56
CA SER A 22 -6.34 -6.92 -1.02
C SER A 22 -6.43 -5.96 0.15
N GLN A 23 -5.46 -6.00 1.08
CA GLN A 23 -5.43 -5.07 2.21
C GLN A 23 -5.27 -3.61 1.77
N TRP A 24 -4.42 -3.34 0.79
CA TRP A 24 -4.28 -1.98 0.24
C TRP A 24 -5.57 -1.52 -0.42
N ALA A 25 -6.24 -2.41 -1.16
CA ALA A 25 -7.49 -2.10 -1.82
C ALA A 25 -8.63 -1.83 -0.81
N GLU A 26 -8.69 -2.58 0.28
CA GLU A 26 -9.63 -2.33 1.38
C GLU A 26 -9.36 -0.97 2.04
N LEU A 27 -8.10 -0.64 2.36
CA LEU A 27 -7.73 0.66 2.94
C LEU A 27 -8.05 1.82 1.98
N LEU A 28 -7.85 1.62 0.68
CA LEU A 28 -8.23 2.61 -0.34
C LEU A 28 -9.75 2.78 -0.42
N SER A 29 -10.53 1.70 -0.30
CA SER A 29 -12.00 1.76 -0.30
C SER A 29 -12.58 2.44 0.94
N GLN A 30 -11.88 2.38 2.08
CA GLN A 30 -12.28 3.08 3.29
C GLN A 30 -12.00 4.59 3.21
N LYS A 31 -10.94 4.98 2.48
CA LYS A 31 -10.45 6.36 2.42
C LYS A 31 -10.96 7.12 1.19
N ASN A 32 -11.31 6.41 0.13
CA ASN A 32 -11.82 6.96 -1.12
C ASN A 32 -13.15 6.27 -1.48
N GLU A 33 -14.04 6.97 -2.18
CA GLU A 33 -15.26 6.36 -2.71
C GLU A 33 -14.92 5.23 -3.69
N GLY A 34 -15.44 4.03 -3.45
CA GLY A 34 -15.26 2.87 -4.32
C GLY A 34 -15.15 1.55 -3.54
N SER A 35 -15.37 0.44 -4.23
CA SER A 35 -15.29 -0.91 -3.64
C SER A 35 -13.85 -1.42 -3.59
N ALA A 36 -13.52 -2.25 -2.60
CA ALA A 36 -12.20 -2.88 -2.50
C ALA A 36 -11.83 -3.71 -3.75
N GLU A 37 -12.81 -4.33 -4.42
CA GLU A 37 -12.57 -5.05 -5.68
C GLU A 37 -12.08 -4.13 -6.80
N LEU A 38 -12.73 -2.98 -7.01
CA LEU A 38 -12.33 -1.98 -8.00
C LEU A 38 -10.91 -1.47 -7.74
N TRP A 39 -10.59 -1.18 -6.48
CA TRP A 39 -9.25 -0.73 -6.10
C TRP A 39 -8.19 -1.81 -6.30
N ARG A 40 -8.55 -3.08 -6.14
CA ARG A 40 -7.63 -4.20 -6.36
C ARG A 40 -7.32 -4.38 -7.84
N GLU A 41 -8.33 -4.32 -8.70
CA GLU A 41 -8.16 -4.34 -10.16
C GLU A 41 -7.31 -3.14 -10.61
N TYR A 42 -7.58 -1.96 -10.07
CA TYR A 42 -6.83 -0.73 -10.34
C TYR A 42 -5.35 -0.86 -9.95
N LEU A 43 -5.07 -1.34 -8.73
CA LEU A 43 -3.72 -1.59 -8.27
C LEU A 43 -3.01 -2.64 -9.13
N GLN A 44 -3.74 -3.65 -9.60
CA GLN A 44 -3.19 -4.67 -10.50
C GLN A 44 -2.84 -4.07 -11.87
N ALA A 45 -3.69 -3.22 -12.46
CA ALA A 45 -3.41 -2.51 -13.70
C ALA A 45 -2.19 -1.57 -13.58
N ILE A 46 -2.02 -0.91 -12.42
CA ILE A 46 -0.81 -0.11 -12.13
C ILE A 46 0.42 -1.02 -12.06
N LEU A 47 0.31 -2.16 -11.39
CA LEU A 47 1.40 -3.12 -11.26
C LEU A 47 1.71 -3.83 -12.58
N ASP A 48 0.79 -3.89 -13.53
CA ASP A 48 1.04 -4.38 -14.90
C ASP A 48 1.58 -3.28 -15.83
N GLU A 49 1.64 -2.04 -15.34
CA GLU A 49 2.02 -0.85 -16.10
C GLU A 49 1.02 -0.50 -17.22
N GLU A 50 -0.17 -1.11 -17.20
CA GLU A 50 -1.30 -0.79 -18.08
C GLU A 50 -1.89 0.59 -17.76
N GLU A 51 -1.92 0.93 -16.46
CA GLU A 51 -2.40 2.23 -16.02
C GLU A 51 -1.34 3.03 -15.27
N ARG A 52 -1.31 4.33 -15.55
CA ARG A 52 -0.36 5.26 -14.91
C ARG A 52 -1.11 6.14 -13.91
N PRO A 53 -0.95 5.87 -12.60
CA PRO A 53 -1.65 6.62 -11.58
C PRO A 53 -1.13 8.05 -11.48
N SER A 54 -2.00 8.95 -11.02
CA SER A 54 -1.66 10.33 -10.70
C SER A 54 -0.64 10.40 -9.57
N LEU A 55 0.17 11.48 -9.53
CA LEU A 55 1.19 11.68 -8.50
C LEU A 55 0.61 11.67 -7.08
N ASP A 56 -0.57 12.24 -6.90
CA ASP A 56 -1.28 12.27 -5.61
C ASP A 56 -1.63 10.86 -5.13
N PHE A 57 -2.11 10.02 -6.06
CA PHE A 57 -2.41 8.62 -5.79
C PHE A 57 -1.16 7.82 -5.44
N ILE A 58 -0.04 8.07 -6.15
CA ILE A 58 1.25 7.46 -5.85
C ILE A 58 1.67 7.76 -4.40
N LEU A 59 1.53 9.00 -3.95
CA LEU A 59 1.85 9.40 -2.58
C LEU A 59 0.92 8.75 -1.56
N ASN A 60 -0.39 8.73 -1.83
CA ASN A 60 -1.37 8.11 -0.96
C ASN A 60 -1.13 6.59 -0.83
N LEU A 61 -0.85 5.92 -1.95
CA LEU A 61 -0.50 4.52 -1.97
C LEU A 61 0.85 4.27 -1.29
N ASP A 62 1.86 5.13 -1.46
CA ASP A 62 3.15 4.96 -0.77
C ASP A 62 3.02 5.09 0.74
N LEU A 63 2.08 5.91 1.24
CA LEU A 63 1.74 5.99 2.67
C LEU A 63 1.04 4.72 3.17
N ILE A 64 0.15 4.13 2.37
CA ILE A 64 -0.57 2.88 2.72
C ILE A 64 0.36 1.66 2.63
N ALA A 65 1.14 1.60 1.56
CA ALA A 65 2.13 0.58 1.28
C ALA A 65 3.44 0.82 2.03
N ALA A 66 3.58 1.92 2.78
CA ALA A 66 4.70 2.10 3.67
C ALA A 66 4.69 0.90 4.62
N PRO A 67 5.86 0.27 4.89
CA PRO A 67 5.92 -0.65 6.00
C PRO A 67 5.44 0.16 7.20
N ALA A 68 4.31 -0.24 7.80
CA ALA A 68 3.98 0.23 9.13
C ALA A 68 5.26 -0.02 9.91
N LYS A 69 5.91 1.06 10.34
CA LYS A 69 6.96 0.94 11.34
C LYS A 69 6.29 0.09 12.40
N GLU A 70 6.82 -1.10 12.64
CA GLU A 70 6.44 -1.86 13.81
C GLU A 70 6.71 -0.87 14.95
N GLU A 71 5.66 -0.18 15.39
CA GLU A 71 5.50 0.09 16.80
C GLU A 71 5.45 -1.31 17.37
N SER A 72 6.66 -1.81 17.61
CA SER A 72 6.94 -2.98 18.39
C SER A 72 5.90 -3.00 19.48
N ALA A 73 5.19 -4.11 19.55
CA ALA A 73 4.74 -4.65 20.81
C ALA A 73 5.85 -4.44 21.84
N ASN A 74 5.75 -3.35 22.58
CA ASN A 74 6.30 -3.22 23.89
C ASN A 74 5.19 -2.55 24.70
N ASP A 75 4.17 -3.36 24.92
CA ASP A 75 3.52 -3.45 26.22
C ASP A 75 4.63 -3.72 27.26
N GLU A 76 5.53 -2.76 27.45
CA GLU A 76 6.32 -2.64 28.66
C GLU A 76 5.31 -2.09 29.65
N GLN A 77 4.47 -3.01 30.10
CA GLN A 77 3.69 -2.93 31.30
C GLN A 77 4.70 -2.57 32.39
N ILE A 78 4.89 -1.26 32.61
CA ILE A 78 5.68 -0.74 33.73
C ILE A 78 4.88 -1.12 34.97
N SER A 79 5.11 -2.34 35.45
CA SER A 79 4.74 -2.78 36.79
C SER A 79 5.59 -1.97 37.76
N LEU A 80 5.05 -0.82 38.17
CA LEU A 80 5.53 -0.06 39.31
C LEU A 80 5.13 -0.84 40.58
N TRP A 81 6.04 -1.70 41.03
CA TRP A 81 6.10 -2.21 42.40
C TRP A 81 7.42 -1.80 43.02
#